data_AF-A0A853CZ21-F1
#
_entry.id   AF-A0A853CZ21-F1
#
_cell.length_a   1.000
_cell.length_b   1.000
_cell.length_c   1.000
_cell.angle_alpha   90.00
_cell.angle_beta   90.00
_cell.angle_gamma   90.00
#
_symmetry.space_group_name_H-M   'P 1'
#
loop_
_entity.id
_entity.type
_entity.pdbx_description
1 polymer ?
#
loop_
_entity_poly.entity_id
_entity_poly.type
_entity_poly.pdbx_seq_one_letter_code
_entity_poly.pdbx_strand_id
1 'polypeptide(L)'
;MKHPAGSHVFATFAEQAGLDTASLAILKNLSLARMLEATGSPDANGVAQQLLAQQLLSQIAEANTGAADAGWVETITPAVSPVKADRFFAAFSEPTTYFDPGHDVIDAAFLEWRGELSRFTANSLTDDPASRSQLVRQDRAASFDTTAAQTVALQLGSEHQARAEGPATFTGIDDGFAYLLLDEFELRGTSCTAVGIRMRGIGSGFRTRGCRRELVMAR
;
A
#
# COMPACT_ATOMS: atom_id res chain seq x y z
N MET A 1 18.09 -4.27 4.59
CA MET A 1 16.83 -5.01 4.41
C MET A 1 17.05 -6.47 4.83
N LYS A 2 16.47 -6.96 5.94
CA LYS A 2 16.55 -8.38 6.36
C LYS A 2 15.37 -9.14 5.76
N HIS A 3 15.39 -9.38 4.45
CA HIS A 3 14.37 -10.18 3.78
C HIS A 3 14.92 -11.58 3.46
N PRO A 4 14.40 -12.67 4.07
CA PRO A 4 14.96 -14.02 3.96
C PRO A 4 15.05 -14.55 2.51
N ALA A 5 14.10 -14.16 1.66
CA ALA A 5 14.06 -14.62 0.27
C ALA A 5 15.07 -13.91 -0.65
N GLY A 6 15.46 -12.67 -0.34
CA GLY A 6 16.46 -11.94 -1.12
C GLY A 6 17.86 -12.47 -0.88
N SER A 7 18.16 -12.87 0.36
CA SER A 7 19.51 -13.31 0.76
C SER A 7 20.02 -14.54 0.01
N HIS A 8 19.13 -15.47 -0.38
CA HIS A 8 19.56 -16.69 -1.09
C HIS A 8 19.97 -16.40 -2.54
N VAL A 9 19.19 -15.62 -3.28
CA VAL A 9 19.52 -15.25 -4.67
C VAL A 9 20.84 -14.47 -4.72
N PHE A 10 21.01 -13.49 -3.81
CA PHE A 10 22.27 -12.74 -3.73
C PHE A 10 23.47 -13.59 -3.31
N ALA A 11 23.27 -14.59 -2.43
CA ALA A 11 24.34 -15.50 -2.02
C ALA A 11 24.80 -16.39 -3.18
N THR A 12 23.87 -16.95 -3.96
CA THR A 12 24.20 -17.82 -5.11
C THR A 12 24.92 -17.04 -6.22
N PHE A 13 24.46 -15.83 -6.56
CA PHE A 13 25.16 -14.98 -7.53
C PHE A 13 26.55 -14.58 -7.06
N ALA A 14 26.71 -14.24 -5.78
CA ALA A 14 28.01 -13.85 -5.24
C ALA A 14 28.99 -15.02 -5.18
N GLU A 15 28.53 -16.22 -4.84
CA GLU A 15 29.35 -17.43 -4.85
C GLU A 15 29.81 -17.77 -6.28
N GLN A 16 28.91 -17.72 -7.27
CA GLN A 16 29.24 -17.96 -8.68
C GLN A 16 30.20 -16.90 -9.26
N ALA A 17 30.12 -15.67 -8.77
CA ALA A 17 30.98 -14.56 -9.19
C ALA A 17 32.29 -14.46 -8.39
N GLY A 18 32.53 -15.34 -7.41
CA GLY A 18 33.74 -15.32 -6.57
C GLY A 18 33.85 -14.07 -5.68
N LEU A 19 32.72 -13.47 -5.31
CA LEU A 19 32.69 -12.24 -4.53
C LEU A 19 32.88 -12.52 -3.03
N ASP A 20 33.78 -11.77 -2.41
CA ASP A 20 33.98 -11.85 -0.97
C ASP A 20 32.85 -11.19 -0.16
N THR A 21 32.85 -11.44 1.15
CA THR A 21 31.81 -10.94 2.06
C THR A 21 31.73 -9.41 2.09
N ALA A 22 32.85 -8.71 1.84
CA ALA A 22 32.91 -7.25 1.79
C ALA A 22 32.20 -6.70 0.54
N SER A 23 32.43 -7.33 -0.61
CA SER A 23 31.79 -7.02 -1.89
C SER A 23 30.28 -7.27 -1.83
N LEU A 24 29.86 -8.35 -1.17
CA LEU A 24 28.46 -8.66 -0.88
C LEU A 24 27.75 -7.59 -0.03
N ALA A 25 28.46 -7.00 0.94
CA ALA A 25 27.90 -5.93 1.78
C ALA A 25 27.65 -4.63 0.99
N ILE A 26 28.50 -4.35 0.00
CA ILE A 26 28.34 -3.20 -0.91
C ILE A 26 27.16 -3.44 -1.86
N LEU A 27 27.05 -4.64 -2.44
CA LEU A 27 25.97 -4.99 -3.38
C LEU A 27 24.58 -5.01 -2.73
N LYS A 28 24.46 -5.39 -1.45
CA LYS A 28 23.18 -5.37 -0.71
C LYS A 28 22.55 -3.99 -0.57
N ASN A 29 23.31 -2.92 -0.81
CA ASN A 29 22.84 -1.54 -0.75
C ASN A 29 22.63 -0.92 -2.14
N LEU A 30 22.90 -1.66 -3.22
CA LEU A 30 22.65 -1.21 -4.60
C LEU A 30 21.30 -1.75 -5.06
N SER A 31 20.49 -0.89 -5.70
CA SER A 31 19.27 -1.35 -6.36
C SER A 31 19.62 -2.25 -7.55
N LEU A 32 18.75 -3.22 -7.85
CA LEU A 32 18.90 -4.07 -9.04
C LEU A 32 19.06 -3.25 -10.33
N ALA A 33 18.35 -2.11 -10.41
CA ALA A 33 18.51 -1.13 -11.49
C ALA A 33 19.95 -0.58 -11.57
N ARG A 34 20.56 -0.17 -10.45
CA ARG A 34 21.96 0.30 -10.41
C ARG A 34 22.96 -0.77 -10.84
N MET A 35 22.69 -2.03 -10.52
CA MET A 35 23.52 -3.15 -10.98
C MET A 35 23.40 -3.36 -12.49
N LEU A 36 22.19 -3.25 -13.05
CA LEU A 36 21.93 -3.37 -14.49
C LEU A 36 22.42 -2.16 -15.30
N GLU A 37 22.44 -0.96 -14.71
CA GLU A 37 23.08 0.23 -15.29
C GLU A 37 24.59 0.02 -15.43
N ALA A 38 25.23 -0.59 -14.41
CA ALA A 38 26.66 -0.86 -14.42
C ALA A 38 27.10 -1.89 -15.46
N THR A 39 26.19 -2.74 -15.95
CA THR A 39 26.46 -3.68 -17.05
C THR A 39 26.25 -3.05 -18.44
N GLY A 40 25.85 -1.78 -18.51
CA GLY A 40 25.56 -1.09 -19.75
C GLY A 40 24.20 -1.47 -20.37
N SER A 41 23.25 -1.97 -19.56
CA SER A 41 21.90 -2.25 -20.05
C SER A 41 21.22 -0.95 -20.50
N PRO A 42 20.75 -0.85 -21.76
CA PRO A 42 20.07 0.35 -22.26
C PRO A 42 18.72 0.58 -21.59
N ASP A 43 18.16 -0.44 -20.93
CA ASP A 43 16.91 -0.37 -20.16
C ASP A 43 17.03 -1.14 -18.83
N ALA A 44 17.94 -0.67 -17.97
CA ALA A 44 18.16 -1.27 -16.66
C ALA A 44 16.89 -1.33 -15.78
N ASN A 45 16.01 -0.33 -15.90
CA ASN A 45 14.78 -0.27 -15.11
C ASN A 45 13.70 -1.23 -15.63
N GLY A 46 13.47 -1.30 -16.94
CA GLY A 46 12.53 -2.27 -17.51
C GLY A 46 12.96 -3.71 -17.28
N VAL A 47 14.26 -4.00 -17.43
CA VAL A 47 14.82 -5.33 -17.12
C VAL A 47 14.69 -5.65 -15.62
N ALA A 48 14.95 -4.70 -14.71
CA ALA A 48 14.74 -4.92 -13.29
C ALA A 48 13.28 -5.23 -12.93
N GLN A 49 12.34 -4.49 -13.53
CA GLN A 49 10.91 -4.71 -13.32
C GLN A 49 10.45 -6.06 -13.89
N GLN A 50 10.93 -6.43 -15.09
CA GLN A 50 10.62 -7.71 -15.72
C GLN A 50 11.16 -8.88 -14.89
N LEU A 51 12.38 -8.78 -14.37
CA LEU A 51 12.97 -9.82 -13.50
C LEU A 51 12.21 -9.94 -12.17
N LEU A 52 11.82 -8.82 -11.57
CA LEU A 52 11.01 -8.84 -10.34
C LEU A 52 9.63 -9.45 -10.59
N ALA A 53 8.99 -9.14 -11.71
CA ALA A 53 7.71 -9.72 -12.11
C ALA A 53 7.83 -11.22 -12.39
N GLN A 54 8.87 -11.66 -13.09
CA GLN A 54 9.14 -13.08 -13.33
C GLN A 54 9.41 -13.85 -12.04
N GLN A 55 10.17 -13.25 -11.11
CA GLN A 55 10.43 -13.85 -9.79
C GLN A 55 9.15 -13.96 -8.95
N LEU A 56 8.27 -12.96 -9.01
CA LEU A 56 6.97 -13.02 -8.33
C LEU A 56 6.09 -14.12 -8.95
N LEU A 57 6.05 -14.22 -10.28
CA LEU A 57 5.31 -15.25 -10.99
C LEU A 57 5.84 -16.66 -10.71
N SER A 58 7.16 -16.84 -10.61
CA SER A 58 7.75 -18.14 -10.26
C SER A 58 7.42 -18.52 -8.82
N GLN A 59 7.43 -17.57 -7.89
CA GLN A 59 7.02 -17.80 -6.50
C GLN A 59 5.54 -18.18 -6.39
N ILE A 60 4.67 -17.54 -7.18
CA ILE A 60 3.25 -17.90 -7.27
C ILE A 60 3.09 -19.31 -7.85
N ALA A 61 3.83 -19.64 -8.92
CA ALA A 61 3.79 -20.96 -9.53
C ALA A 61 4.27 -22.07 -8.57
N GLU A 62 5.36 -21.84 -7.85
CA GLU A 62 5.89 -22.75 -6.83
C GLU A 62 4.95 -22.91 -5.63
N ALA A 63 4.25 -21.84 -5.22
CA ALA A 63 3.21 -21.93 -4.19
C ALA A 63 2.01 -22.76 -4.66
N ASN A 64 1.72 -22.76 -5.96
CA ASN A 64 0.56 -23.44 -6.55
C ASN A 64 0.83 -24.91 -6.92
N THR A 65 2.07 -25.33 -7.15
CA THR A 65 2.40 -26.74 -7.46
C THR A 65 2.18 -27.70 -6.28
N GLY A 66 1.96 -27.19 -5.06
CA GLY A 66 1.56 -27.98 -3.89
C GLY A 66 0.06 -28.24 -3.73
N ALA A 67 -0.80 -27.72 -4.63
CA ALA A 67 -2.26 -27.69 -4.45
C ALA A 67 -3.06 -28.62 -5.40
N ALA A 68 -2.41 -29.50 -6.15
CA ALA A 68 -3.00 -30.13 -7.34
C ALA A 68 -4.05 -31.24 -7.11
N ASP A 69 -4.33 -31.68 -5.87
CA ASP A 69 -5.26 -32.81 -5.61
C ASP A 69 -6.60 -32.43 -4.96
N ALA A 70 -6.98 -31.15 -4.96
CA ALA A 70 -8.30 -30.73 -4.50
C ALA A 70 -8.99 -29.88 -5.56
N GLY A 71 -9.91 -30.50 -6.31
CA GLY A 71 -10.83 -29.76 -7.16
C GLY A 71 -11.60 -28.74 -6.32
N TRP A 72 -11.38 -27.45 -6.57
CA TRP A 72 -12.10 -26.36 -5.92
C TRP A 72 -12.47 -25.27 -6.92
N VAL A 73 -13.78 -25.01 -6.96
CA VAL A 73 -14.40 -23.72 -7.24
C VAL A 73 -14.27 -22.89 -5.95
N GLU A 74 -13.54 -21.77 -6.04
CA GLU A 74 -13.40 -20.66 -5.09
C GLU A 74 -13.61 -20.96 -3.59
N THR A 75 -12.50 -21.07 -2.84
CA THR A 75 -12.49 -20.83 -1.39
C THR A 75 -11.16 -20.19 -1.02
N ILE A 76 -11.22 -18.96 -0.53
CA ILE A 76 -10.09 -18.25 0.05
C ILE A 76 -9.67 -19.00 1.32
N THR A 77 -8.47 -19.60 1.30
CA THR A 77 -7.82 -20.12 2.51
C THR A 77 -6.41 -19.55 2.60
N PRO A 78 -6.02 -18.93 3.73
CA PRO A 78 -4.73 -18.25 3.89
C PRO A 78 -3.55 -19.23 3.99
N ALA A 79 -2.36 -18.72 3.65
CA ALA A 79 -1.12 -19.47 3.44
C ALA A 79 -0.64 -20.34 4.62
N VAL A 80 -0.05 -21.48 4.28
CA VAL A 80 0.59 -22.44 5.17
C VAL A 80 2.02 -21.97 5.49
N SER A 81 2.24 -21.51 6.72
CA SER A 81 3.54 -21.60 7.42
C SER A 81 3.42 -22.72 8.44
N PRO A 82 4.46 -23.52 8.74
CA PRO A 82 4.37 -24.63 9.70
C PRO A 82 4.27 -24.17 11.17
N VAL A 83 3.99 -22.90 11.43
CA VAL A 83 3.59 -22.39 12.74
C VAL A 83 2.06 -22.51 12.81
N LYS A 84 1.55 -23.34 13.73
CA LYS A 84 0.11 -23.59 13.96
C LYS A 84 -0.76 -22.33 13.73
N ALA A 85 -1.58 -22.37 12.68
CA ALA A 85 -2.47 -21.30 12.26
C ALA A 85 -3.77 -21.20 13.07
N ASP A 86 -3.90 -21.92 14.18
CA ASP A 86 -5.13 -22.02 14.99
C ASP A 86 -5.30 -20.92 16.05
N ARG A 87 -4.41 -19.91 16.08
CA ARG A 87 -4.41 -18.87 17.12
C ARG A 87 -4.54 -17.42 16.65
N PHE A 88 -4.68 -17.15 15.35
CA PHE A 88 -4.58 -15.78 14.83
C PHE A 88 -5.92 -15.07 14.58
N PHE A 89 -7.03 -15.77 14.61
CA PHE A 89 -8.33 -15.14 14.79
C PHE A 89 -8.73 -15.35 16.24
N ALA A 90 -8.43 -14.36 17.08
CA ALA A 90 -9.09 -14.29 18.37
C ALA A 90 -10.62 -14.32 18.12
N ALA A 91 -11.38 -14.92 19.04
CA ALA A 91 -12.82 -14.74 19.03
C ALA A 91 -13.10 -13.23 19.05
N PHE A 92 -13.79 -12.73 18.02
CA PHE A 92 -14.21 -11.34 17.99
C PHE A 92 -15.19 -11.10 19.15
N SER A 93 -15.13 -9.92 19.76
CA SER A 93 -16.18 -9.49 20.68
C SER A 93 -17.51 -9.36 19.92
N GLU A 94 -18.60 -9.22 20.66
CA GLU A 94 -19.82 -8.68 20.08
C GLU A 94 -19.53 -7.36 19.33
N PRO A 95 -20.17 -7.13 18.18
CA PRO A 95 -20.00 -5.91 17.43
C PRO A 95 -20.44 -4.72 18.28
N THR A 96 -19.65 -3.67 18.26
CA THR A 96 -19.95 -2.41 18.96
C THR A 96 -19.81 -1.24 17.99
N THR A 97 -20.55 -0.17 18.24
CA THR A 97 -20.42 1.06 17.46
C THR A 97 -19.05 1.67 17.73
N TYR A 98 -18.18 1.61 16.74
CA TYR A 98 -16.86 2.23 16.81
C TYR A 98 -16.93 3.74 16.58
N PHE A 99 -17.76 4.17 15.63
CA PHE A 99 -17.96 5.57 15.29
C PHE A 99 -19.29 5.74 14.57
N ASP A 100 -20.06 6.74 15.00
CA ASP A 100 -21.33 7.12 14.39
C ASP A 100 -21.34 8.64 14.21
N PRO A 101 -21.08 9.14 12.98
CA PRO A 101 -21.13 10.56 12.71
C PRO A 101 -22.54 11.07 12.37
N GLY A 102 -23.57 10.22 12.45
CA GLY A 102 -24.94 10.55 12.10
C GLY A 102 -25.22 10.64 10.59
N HIS A 103 -24.33 10.11 9.75
CA HIS A 103 -24.49 10.05 8.29
C HIS A 103 -23.71 8.87 7.70
N ASP A 104 -23.95 8.56 6.43
CA ASP A 104 -23.32 7.43 5.76
C ASP A 104 -21.82 7.64 5.59
N VAL A 105 -21.04 6.68 6.10
CA VAL A 105 -19.61 6.55 5.88
C VAL A 105 -19.32 5.13 5.43
N ILE A 106 -18.50 4.98 4.42
CA ILE A 106 -18.03 3.70 3.91
C ILE A 106 -16.51 3.72 3.81
N ASP A 107 -15.94 2.53 3.62
CA ASP A 107 -14.50 2.29 3.45
C ASP A 107 -13.63 3.02 4.49
N ALA A 108 -13.35 2.35 5.61
CA ALA A 108 -12.48 2.89 6.63
C ALA A 108 -11.04 2.36 6.49
N ALA A 109 -10.08 3.28 6.49
CA ALA A 109 -8.67 2.96 6.66
C ALA A 109 -8.09 3.67 7.88
N PHE A 110 -7.19 2.98 8.57
CA PHE A 110 -6.53 3.47 9.77
C PHE A 110 -5.03 3.52 9.56
N LEU A 111 -4.41 4.58 10.05
CA LEU A 111 -2.98 4.76 10.06
C LEU A 111 -2.55 5.34 11.41
N GLU A 112 -1.86 4.53 12.20
CA GLU A 112 -1.07 5.06 13.30
C GLU A 112 0.29 5.48 12.76
N TRP A 113 0.61 6.77 12.86
CA TRP A 113 1.90 7.28 12.42
C TRP A 113 2.38 8.38 13.36
N ARG A 114 3.59 8.19 13.89
CA ARG A 114 4.24 9.10 14.86
C ARG A 114 3.39 9.35 16.13
N GLY A 115 2.75 8.30 16.64
CA GLY A 115 1.96 8.33 17.87
C GLY A 115 0.59 8.99 17.72
N GLU A 116 0.11 9.17 16.50
CA GLU A 116 -1.19 9.76 16.20
C GLU A 116 -1.99 8.79 15.31
N LEU A 117 -3.24 8.51 15.69
CA LEU A 117 -4.14 7.68 14.90
C LEU A 117 -4.93 8.56 13.93
N SER A 118 -4.77 8.31 12.64
CA SER A 118 -5.64 8.87 11.60
C SER A 118 -6.63 7.82 11.11
N ARG A 119 -7.88 8.25 10.92
CA ARG A 119 -8.90 7.50 10.21
C ARG A 119 -9.28 8.22 8.93
N PHE A 120 -9.38 7.47 7.85
CA PHE A 120 -9.84 7.92 6.55
C PHE A 120 -11.12 7.18 6.20
N THR A 121 -12.15 7.92 5.80
CA THR A 121 -13.44 7.34 5.39
C THR A 121 -13.95 8.02 4.15
N ALA A 122 -14.49 7.26 3.20
CA ALA A 122 -15.36 7.82 2.18
C ALA A 122 -16.62 8.34 2.87
N ASN A 123 -16.90 9.63 2.69
CA ASN A 123 -17.88 10.34 3.50
C ASN A 123 -18.94 10.99 2.61
N SER A 124 -20.21 10.77 2.94
CA SER A 124 -21.36 11.34 2.23
C SER A 124 -21.70 12.79 2.59
N LEU A 125 -21.07 13.37 3.60
CA LEU A 125 -21.34 14.72 4.11
C LEU A 125 -20.59 15.81 3.33
N THR A 126 -21.31 16.82 2.85
CA THR A 126 -20.74 18.13 2.46
C THR A 126 -21.27 19.23 3.37
N ASP A 127 -20.72 20.45 3.21
CA ASP A 127 -21.25 21.66 3.85
C ASP A 127 -22.61 22.10 3.26
N ASP A 128 -23.04 21.51 2.13
CA ASP A 128 -24.35 21.72 1.52
C ASP A 128 -25.25 20.49 1.76
N PRO A 129 -26.31 20.60 2.58
CA PRO A 129 -27.25 19.50 2.83
C PRO A 129 -27.92 18.94 1.56
N ALA A 130 -27.95 19.69 0.45
CA ALA A 130 -28.48 19.23 -0.83
C ALA A 130 -27.48 18.37 -1.63
N SER A 131 -26.22 18.31 -1.21
CA SER A 131 -25.13 17.63 -1.90
C SER A 131 -24.52 16.51 -1.06
N ARG A 132 -24.46 15.31 -1.63
CA ARG A 132 -23.73 14.18 -1.04
C ARG A 132 -22.26 14.29 -1.44
N SER A 133 -21.37 14.28 -0.46
CA SER A 133 -19.92 14.16 -0.70
C SER A 133 -19.69 12.74 -1.22
N GLN A 134 -18.73 12.60 -2.12
CA GLN A 134 -18.20 11.30 -2.53
C GLN A 134 -16.70 11.34 -2.38
N LEU A 135 -16.20 11.98 -1.33
CA LEU A 135 -14.79 12.21 -1.13
C LEU A 135 -14.37 11.75 0.26
N VAL A 136 -13.06 11.65 0.47
CA VAL A 136 -12.51 11.13 1.72
C VAL A 136 -12.36 12.23 2.77
N ARG A 137 -12.82 11.91 3.98
CA ARG A 137 -12.59 12.69 5.21
C ARG A 137 -11.43 12.09 5.98
N GLN A 138 -10.66 12.93 6.67
CA GLN A 138 -9.70 12.50 7.68
C GLN A 138 -10.13 12.99 9.07
N ASP A 139 -10.16 12.04 10.00
CA ASP A 139 -10.24 12.29 11.43
C ASP A 139 -8.94 11.89 12.11
N ARG A 140 -8.59 12.60 13.19
CA ARG A 140 -7.44 12.29 14.04
C ARG A 140 -7.89 12.04 15.47
N ALA A 141 -7.30 11.05 16.10
CA ALA A 141 -7.53 10.70 17.49
C ALA A 141 -6.22 10.27 18.16
N ALA A 142 -6.17 10.38 19.49
CA ALA A 142 -5.04 9.87 20.27
C ALA A 142 -5.05 8.33 20.37
N SER A 143 -6.19 7.70 20.14
CA SER A 143 -6.38 6.26 20.21
C SER A 143 -7.62 5.83 19.42
N PHE A 144 -7.96 4.55 19.46
CA PHE A 144 -9.22 4.04 18.93
C PHE A 144 -10.47 4.54 19.69
N ASP A 145 -10.31 5.25 20.82
CA ASP A 145 -11.41 6.02 21.39
C ASP A 145 -11.70 7.25 20.51
N THR A 146 -12.76 7.15 19.71
CA THR A 146 -13.14 8.19 18.75
C THR A 146 -14.00 9.30 19.35
N THR A 147 -14.34 9.23 20.65
CA THR A 147 -15.13 10.28 21.30
C THR A 147 -14.44 11.65 21.29
N ALA A 148 -13.11 11.64 21.25
CA ALA A 148 -12.26 12.82 21.11
C ALA A 148 -11.70 13.03 19.69
N ALA A 149 -12.22 12.32 18.69
CA ALA A 149 -11.74 12.44 17.32
C ALA A 149 -12.04 13.84 16.76
N GLN A 150 -11.05 14.43 16.09
CA GLN A 150 -11.18 15.72 15.44
C GLN A 150 -11.11 15.55 13.92
N THR A 151 -12.09 16.11 13.20
CA THR A 151 -11.99 16.28 11.75
C THR A 151 -10.88 17.26 11.43
N VAL A 152 -9.93 16.85 10.59
CA VAL A 152 -8.81 17.73 10.19
C VAL A 152 -8.75 17.98 8.69
N ALA A 153 -9.42 17.15 7.90
CA ALA A 153 -9.58 17.39 6.48
C ALA A 153 -10.91 16.84 6.00
N LEU A 154 -11.55 17.60 5.12
CA LEU A 154 -12.69 17.19 4.33
C LEU A 154 -12.29 17.17 2.86
N GLN A 155 -12.99 16.37 2.07
CA GLN A 155 -12.88 16.37 0.60
C GLN A 155 -11.46 16.08 0.08
N LEU A 156 -10.73 15.17 0.72
CA LEU A 156 -9.43 14.71 0.23
C LEU A 156 -9.56 14.12 -1.17
N GLY A 157 -8.72 14.62 -2.08
CA GLY A 157 -8.72 14.26 -3.50
C GLY A 157 -9.55 15.19 -4.40
N SER A 158 -10.40 16.07 -3.86
CA SER A 158 -11.28 16.98 -4.63
C SER A 158 -10.61 17.73 -5.79
N GLU A 159 -9.32 18.07 -5.66
CA GLU A 159 -8.60 18.83 -6.66
C GLU A 159 -8.23 18.02 -7.92
N HIS A 160 -8.34 16.69 -7.85
CA HIS A 160 -7.85 15.77 -8.88
C HIS A 160 -8.93 14.79 -9.35
N GLN A 161 -9.97 14.56 -8.57
CA GLN A 161 -11.04 13.63 -8.87
C GLN A 161 -12.39 14.20 -8.43
N ALA A 162 -13.43 13.89 -9.20
CA ALA A 162 -14.80 14.27 -8.86
C ALA A 162 -15.33 13.47 -7.67
N ARG A 163 -14.80 12.25 -7.47
CA ARG A 163 -15.15 11.29 -6.41
C ARG A 163 -13.91 10.52 -5.97
N ALA A 164 -13.90 10.07 -4.72
CA ALA A 164 -12.83 9.39 -4.01
C ALA A 164 -13.42 8.41 -3.00
N GLU A 165 -13.14 7.13 -3.17
CA GLU A 165 -13.50 6.05 -2.24
C GLU A 165 -12.29 5.15 -1.95
N GLY A 166 -12.49 4.05 -1.23
CA GLY A 166 -11.45 3.05 -0.97
C GLY A 166 -10.13 3.61 -0.43
N PRO A 167 -10.12 4.44 0.64
CA PRO A 167 -8.87 4.88 1.22
C PRO A 167 -8.01 3.67 1.60
N ALA A 168 -6.74 3.71 1.19
CA ALA A 168 -5.74 2.74 1.62
C ALA A 168 -4.50 3.48 2.09
N THR A 169 -4.06 3.20 3.30
CA THR A 169 -2.94 3.90 3.93
C THR A 169 -1.75 3.00 4.18
N PHE A 170 -0.55 3.52 3.99
CA PHE A 170 0.68 2.83 4.36
C PHE A 170 1.79 3.83 4.69
N THR A 171 2.71 3.42 5.55
CA THR A 171 3.94 4.16 5.83
C THR A 171 4.98 3.92 4.73
N GLY A 172 5.76 4.94 4.42
CA GLY A 172 6.93 4.79 3.56
C GLY A 172 8.03 3.98 4.23
N ILE A 173 8.92 3.38 3.42
CA ILE A 173 10.03 2.53 3.88
C ILE A 173 10.98 3.25 4.84
N ASP A 174 11.09 4.58 4.74
CA ASP A 174 12.00 5.41 5.54
C ASP A 174 11.34 6.08 6.76
N ASP A 175 10.06 5.77 7.05
CA ASP A 175 9.22 6.43 8.08
C ASP A 175 9.15 7.97 7.97
N GLY A 176 9.66 8.52 6.86
CA GLY A 176 9.67 9.95 6.57
C GLY A 176 8.29 10.44 6.16
N PHE A 177 7.50 9.56 5.54
CA PHE A 177 6.21 9.86 4.93
C PHE A 177 5.20 8.76 5.17
N ALA A 178 3.93 9.14 5.12
CA ALA A 178 2.83 8.22 4.88
C ALA A 178 2.16 8.58 3.56
N TYR A 179 1.54 7.56 2.97
CA TYR A 179 0.80 7.63 1.74
C TYR A 179 -0.65 7.26 2.02
N LEU A 180 -1.55 7.98 1.36
CA LEU A 180 -2.95 7.62 1.18
C LEU A 180 -3.15 7.36 -0.30
N LEU A 181 -3.76 6.23 -0.65
CA LEU A 181 -4.32 5.96 -1.97
C LEU A 181 -5.82 6.12 -1.89
N LEU A 182 -6.39 6.65 -2.96
CA LEU A 182 -7.82 6.85 -3.13
C LEU A 182 -8.21 6.23 -4.46
N ASP A 183 -9.35 5.55 -4.50
CA ASP A 183 -9.94 5.07 -5.75
C ASP A 183 -10.88 6.12 -6.35
N GLU A 184 -10.85 6.25 -7.67
CA GLU A 184 -11.72 7.16 -8.43
C GLU A 184 -12.92 6.37 -8.95
N PHE A 185 -14.08 6.54 -8.31
CA PHE A 185 -15.31 5.89 -8.75
C PHE A 185 -16.07 6.74 -9.80
N GLU A 186 -16.63 6.07 -10.80
CA GLU A 186 -17.54 6.58 -11.86
C GLU A 186 -16.97 7.26 -13.12
N LEU A 187 -15.73 7.75 -13.16
CA LEU A 187 -15.31 8.54 -14.34
C LEU A 187 -14.61 7.78 -15.47
N ARG A 188 -14.03 6.58 -15.25
CA ARG A 188 -13.37 5.79 -16.32
C ARG A 188 -13.36 4.32 -15.94
N GLY A 189 -13.59 3.42 -16.90
CA GLY A 189 -13.47 1.98 -16.69
C GLY A 189 -12.14 1.63 -16.02
N THR A 190 -12.23 1.09 -14.80
CA THR A 190 -11.15 0.42 -14.06
C THR A 190 -9.76 1.10 -14.15
N SER A 191 -9.66 2.41 -13.90
CA SER A 191 -8.35 3.04 -13.68
C SER A 191 -8.31 3.59 -12.26
N CYS A 192 -7.72 2.82 -11.34
CA CYS A 192 -7.37 3.31 -10.02
C CYS A 192 -6.36 4.45 -10.16
N THR A 193 -6.83 5.69 -10.12
CA THR A 193 -5.93 6.84 -10.04
C THR A 193 -5.44 6.94 -8.61
N ALA A 194 -4.31 6.31 -8.31
CA ALA A 194 -3.64 6.46 -7.03
C ALA A 194 -3.23 7.93 -6.81
N VAL A 195 -4.04 8.69 -6.05
CA VAL A 195 -3.66 10.01 -5.57
C VAL A 195 -2.80 9.83 -4.33
N GLY A 196 -1.48 9.75 -4.52
CA GLY A 196 -0.54 9.63 -3.41
C GLY A 196 -0.46 10.93 -2.61
N ILE A 197 -1.16 10.99 -1.47
CA ILE A 197 -1.03 12.15 -0.60
C ILE A 197 0.09 11.96 0.41
N ARG A 198 1.09 12.84 0.35
CA ARG A 198 2.21 12.87 1.29
C ARG A 198 1.82 13.61 2.56
N MET A 199 1.66 12.86 3.65
CA MET A 199 1.48 13.46 4.97
C MET A 199 2.85 13.89 5.52
N ARG A 200 2.96 15.15 5.95
CA ARG A 200 4.12 15.66 6.72
C ARG A 200 3.65 16.02 8.12
N GLY A 201 4.55 15.91 9.09
CA GLY A 201 4.27 16.07 10.53
C GLY A 201 3.45 17.31 10.91
N ILE A 202 2.88 17.23 12.11
CA ILE A 202 1.92 18.15 12.73
C ILE A 202 2.19 19.63 12.37
N GLY A 203 1.25 20.26 11.67
CA GLY A 203 1.22 21.70 11.40
C GLY A 203 1.27 22.12 9.92
N SER A 204 1.60 21.24 8.98
CA SER A 204 1.60 21.58 7.55
C SER A 204 0.42 20.92 6.83
N GLY A 205 -0.45 21.75 6.22
CA GLY A 205 -1.55 21.28 5.39
C GLY A 205 -1.13 20.25 4.33
N PHE A 206 -2.10 19.44 3.90
CA PHE A 206 -1.92 18.44 2.87
C PHE A 206 -1.36 19.12 1.60
N ARG A 207 -0.13 18.78 1.22
CA ARG A 207 0.38 19.10 -0.12
C ARG A 207 0.20 17.88 -0.98
N THR A 208 -0.90 17.89 -1.67
CA THR A 208 -1.11 17.09 -2.85
C THR A 208 -0.11 17.57 -3.90
N ARG A 209 0.81 16.67 -4.26
CA ARG A 209 1.47 16.81 -5.56
C ARG A 209 0.57 16.06 -6.49
N GLY A 210 -0.05 16.76 -7.42
CA GLY A 210 -0.78 16.08 -8.48
C GLY A 210 0.09 14.97 -9.02
N CYS A 211 -0.46 13.75 -9.03
CA CYS A 211 0.02 12.73 -9.94
C CYS A 211 -0.05 13.39 -11.30
N ARG A 212 1.09 13.89 -11.80
CA ARG A 212 1.21 14.14 -13.22
C ARG A 212 0.78 12.82 -13.85
N ARG A 213 -0.21 12.88 -14.75
CA ARG A 213 -0.37 11.86 -15.77
C ARG A 213 0.90 11.87 -16.61
N GLU A 214 1.98 11.32 -16.09
CA GLU A 214 2.99 10.70 -16.92
C GLU A 214 2.45 9.31 -17.25
N LEU A 215 1.45 9.30 -18.14
CA LEU A 215 1.34 8.21 -19.09
C LEU A 215 2.56 8.36 -20.01
N VAL A 216 3.71 7.86 -19.56
CA VAL A 216 4.82 7.59 -20.47
C VAL A 216 4.40 6.37 -21.27
N MET A 217 3.63 6.61 -22.33
CA MET A 217 3.81 5.84 -23.55
C MET A 217 4.93 6.53 -24.32
N ALA A 218 6.16 6.06 -24.12
CA ALA A 218 7.27 6.37 -25.02
C ALA A 218 7.51 5.13 -25.90
N ARG A 219 7.59 5.36 -27.22
CA ARG A 219 8.33 4.50 -28.13
C ARG A 219 9.82 4.75 -27.95
#